data_AF-A0A9E2JBL0-F1
#
_entry.id   AF-A0A9E2JBL0-F1
#
_cell.length_a   1.000
_cell.length_b   1.000
_cell.length_c   1.000
_cell.angle_alpha   90.00
_cell.angle_beta   90.00
_cell.angle_gamma   90.00
#
_symmetry.space_group_name_H-M   'P 1'
#
loop_
_entity.id
_entity.type
_entity.pdbx_description
1 polymer ?
#
loop_
_entity_poly.entity_id
_entity_poly.type
_entity_poly.pdbx_seq_one_letter_code
_entity_poly.pdbx_strand_id
1 'polypeptide(L)'
;MQLKYFVYYVYSESTGKHYFIDLRKFIKAFCKYDNPSFKAKFIYSNEENMYLFPVQSNLYIFVMTRDNDIIKTIDKGKANYNEIYDKLQQNESLGFASYLLFTDQLYAFASTTMGPKNNSFVSMVNDIFKSIGLDNYEFMSELLRQKTTKAEILKLPVIGRTVIEVSRNHKMFDKLSGMFGKDHEIKSFEVIIKPLIKGEITKAVKHYVRNEFDEQETKFRVKAKADIDDAFSDY
;
A
#
# COMPACT_ATOMS: atom_id res chain seq x y z
N MET A 1 -2.67 -12.94 7.39
CA MET A 1 -1.81 -12.12 6.49
C MET A 1 -2.74 -11.22 5.68
N GLN A 2 -2.54 -9.90 5.68
CA GLN A 2 -3.40 -8.98 4.93
C GLN A 2 -2.86 -8.74 3.53
N LEU A 3 -3.67 -9.02 2.50
CA LEU A 3 -3.35 -8.74 1.10
C LEU A 3 -3.94 -7.38 0.67
N LYS A 4 -3.11 -6.53 0.08
CA LYS A 4 -3.50 -5.20 -0.45
C LYS A 4 -2.93 -5.03 -1.85
N TYR A 5 -3.61 -4.28 -2.69
CA TYR A 5 -3.13 -3.95 -4.04
C TYR A 5 -2.76 -2.48 -4.09
N PHE A 6 -1.70 -2.15 -4.82
CA PHE A 6 -1.19 -0.80 -4.96
C PHE A 6 -1.00 -0.48 -6.44
N VAL A 7 -1.40 0.73 -6.83
CA VAL A 7 -0.93 1.36 -8.06
C VAL A 7 0.42 1.98 -7.76
N TYR A 8 1.34 1.91 -8.71
CA TYR A 8 2.62 2.58 -8.58
C TYR A 8 2.96 3.42 -9.81
N TYR A 9 3.73 4.48 -9.57
CA TYR A 9 4.23 5.38 -10.59
C TYR A 9 5.51 6.06 -10.09
N VAL A 10 6.21 6.74 -10.98
CA VAL A 10 7.34 7.60 -10.62
C VAL A 10 6.93 9.06 -10.76
N TYR A 11 7.08 9.82 -9.69
CA TYR A 11 6.91 11.25 -9.66
C TYR A 11 8.24 11.94 -9.96
N SER A 12 8.24 13.00 -10.77
CA SER A 12 9.41 13.87 -10.98
C SER A 12 9.21 15.16 -10.22
N GLU A 13 10.06 15.43 -9.24
CA GLU A 13 9.99 16.68 -8.46
C GLU A 13 10.31 17.89 -9.32
N SER A 14 11.25 17.76 -10.26
CA SER A 14 11.67 18.85 -11.14
C SER A 14 10.59 19.31 -12.13
N THR A 15 9.67 18.41 -12.52
CA THR A 15 8.65 18.71 -13.54
C THR A 15 7.21 18.61 -13.03
N GLY A 16 7.00 18.07 -11.83
CA GLY A 16 5.67 17.77 -11.29
C GLY A 16 4.91 16.66 -12.03
N LYS A 17 5.57 15.90 -12.91
CA LYS A 17 4.92 14.89 -13.78
C LYS A 17 4.90 13.51 -13.14
N HIS A 18 3.84 12.77 -13.46
CA HIS A 18 3.64 11.37 -13.05
C HIS A 18 3.94 10.45 -14.24
N TYR A 19 4.82 9.47 -14.04
CA TYR A 19 5.22 8.48 -15.03
C TYR A 19 4.75 7.09 -14.62
N PHE A 20 3.76 6.56 -15.34
CA PHE A 20 3.28 5.20 -15.18
C PHE A 20 4.20 4.24 -15.94
N ILE A 21 5.26 3.79 -15.29
CA ILE A 21 6.29 2.92 -15.87
C ILE A 21 6.27 1.55 -15.22
N ASP A 22 6.53 0.52 -16.01
CA ASP A 22 6.67 -0.86 -15.52
C ASP A 22 8.03 -1.04 -14.82
N LEU A 23 8.00 -1.21 -13.50
CA LEU A 23 9.20 -1.36 -12.67
C LEU A 23 9.63 -2.83 -12.50
N ARG A 24 8.95 -3.81 -13.10
CA ARG A 24 9.31 -5.23 -12.95
C ARG A 24 10.75 -5.51 -13.34
N LYS A 25 11.21 -4.93 -14.46
CA LYS A 25 12.60 -5.08 -14.92
C LYS A 25 13.59 -4.46 -13.95
N PHE A 26 13.25 -3.29 -13.40
CA PHE A 26 14.07 -2.58 -12.42
C PHE A 26 14.22 -3.39 -11.12
N ILE A 27 13.11 -3.81 -10.52
CA ILE A 27 13.12 -4.62 -9.28
C ILE A 27 13.87 -5.93 -9.50
N LYS A 28 13.65 -6.59 -10.64
CA LYS A 28 14.37 -7.83 -11.00
C LYS A 28 15.87 -7.59 -11.15
N ALA A 29 16.28 -6.47 -11.75
CA ALA A 29 17.69 -6.11 -11.89
C ALA A 29 18.34 -5.83 -10.52
N PHE A 30 17.65 -5.11 -9.64
CA PHE A 30 18.11 -4.89 -8.26
C PHE A 30 18.33 -6.21 -7.51
N CYS A 31 17.36 -7.12 -7.56
CA CYS A 31 17.49 -8.43 -6.92
C CYS A 31 18.68 -9.24 -7.47
N LYS A 32 18.93 -9.18 -8.79
CA LYS A 32 20.06 -9.86 -9.45
C LYS A 32 21.41 -9.19 -9.24
N TYR A 33 21.44 -7.94 -8.80
CA TYR A 33 22.70 -7.21 -8.62
C TYR A 33 23.49 -7.83 -7.47
N ASP A 34 24.59 -8.51 -7.79
CA ASP A 34 25.42 -9.22 -6.82
C ASP A 34 26.41 -8.26 -6.15
N ASN A 35 25.89 -7.48 -5.21
CA ASN A 35 26.68 -6.55 -4.42
C ASN A 35 26.12 -6.47 -2.99
N PRO A 36 26.54 -7.38 -2.09
CA PRO A 36 26.06 -7.41 -0.72
C PRO A 36 26.30 -6.10 0.03
N SER A 37 27.48 -5.47 -0.16
CA SER A 37 27.82 -4.19 0.49
C SER A 37 26.92 -3.04 0.06
N PHE A 38 26.40 -3.06 -1.17
CA PHE A 38 25.39 -2.10 -1.61
C PHE A 38 24.01 -2.40 -1.02
N LYS A 39 23.59 -3.67 -1.02
CA LYS A 39 22.29 -4.11 -0.49
C LYS A 39 22.17 -3.92 1.03
N ALA A 40 23.27 -3.96 1.77
CA ALA A 40 23.30 -3.71 3.21
C ALA A 40 23.10 -2.23 3.61
N LYS A 41 23.04 -1.29 2.65
CA LYS A 41 22.87 0.14 2.95
C LYS A 41 21.43 0.56 3.22
N PHE A 42 20.46 -0.28 2.88
CA PHE A 42 19.05 0.09 2.97
C PHE A 42 18.53 -0.18 4.39
N ILE A 43 18.32 0.90 5.14
CA ILE A 43 17.90 0.84 6.55
C ILE A 43 16.64 1.68 6.72
N TYR A 44 15.57 1.07 7.25
CA TYR A 44 14.33 1.77 7.56
C TYR A 44 14.44 2.46 8.94
N SER A 45 14.11 3.74 8.98
CA SER A 45 14.13 4.57 10.19
C SER A 45 15.45 4.48 10.99
N ASN A 46 16.57 4.20 10.32
CA ASN A 46 17.91 4.00 10.93
C ASN A 46 18.02 2.82 11.92
N GLU A 47 17.06 1.90 11.95
CA GLU A 47 17.06 0.81 12.93
C GLU A 47 16.99 -0.59 12.30
N GLU A 48 16.33 -0.75 11.15
CA GLU A 48 16.01 -2.06 10.57
C GLU A 48 16.58 -2.21 9.17
N ASN A 49 17.39 -3.25 8.94
CA ASN A 49 17.91 -3.55 7.62
C ASN A 49 16.80 -4.09 6.72
N MET A 50 16.69 -3.54 5.52
CA MET A 50 15.69 -3.86 4.52
C MET A 50 16.28 -4.75 3.43
N TYR A 51 15.63 -5.89 3.17
CA TYR A 51 16.08 -6.84 2.16
C TYR A 51 14.95 -7.27 1.25
N LEU A 52 15.25 -7.40 -0.05
CA LEU A 52 14.30 -7.85 -1.07
C LEU A 52 14.88 -9.02 -1.87
N PHE A 53 14.22 -10.17 -1.78
CA PHE A 53 14.65 -11.41 -2.43
C PHE A 53 13.66 -11.86 -3.50
N PRO A 54 14.13 -12.29 -4.68
CA PRO A 54 13.28 -12.90 -5.68
C PRO A 54 12.89 -14.32 -5.23
N VAL A 55 11.62 -14.68 -5.37
CA VAL A 55 11.13 -16.05 -5.16
C VAL A 55 10.98 -16.75 -6.51
N GLN A 56 10.07 -16.22 -7.34
CA GLN A 56 9.79 -16.72 -8.69
C GLN A 56 9.17 -15.60 -9.54
N SER A 57 9.55 -15.50 -10.82
CA SER A 57 8.99 -14.51 -11.74
C SER A 57 9.00 -13.08 -11.20
N ASN A 58 7.82 -12.54 -10.81
CA ASN A 58 7.62 -11.20 -10.26
C ASN A 58 7.18 -11.24 -8.77
N LEU A 59 7.36 -12.39 -8.11
CA LEU A 59 7.11 -12.60 -6.69
C LEU A 59 8.39 -12.40 -5.91
N TYR A 60 8.32 -11.59 -4.86
CA TYR A 60 9.43 -11.22 -4.00
C TYR A 60 9.06 -11.37 -2.53
N ILE A 61 10.05 -11.67 -1.69
CA ILE A 61 9.95 -11.50 -0.23
C ILE A 61 10.69 -10.23 0.14
N PHE A 62 10.03 -9.41 0.94
CA PHE A 62 10.57 -8.23 1.59
C PHE A 62 10.67 -8.49 3.09
N VAL A 63 11.88 -8.35 3.63
CA VAL A 63 12.23 -8.64 5.02
C VAL A 63 12.78 -7.37 5.66
N MET A 64 12.39 -7.13 6.91
CA MET A 64 13.04 -6.14 7.77
C MET A 64 13.49 -6.82 9.06
N THR A 65 14.73 -6.54 9.47
CA THR A 65 15.28 -7.15 10.69
C THR A 65 16.36 -6.28 11.34
N ARG A 66 16.46 -6.41 12.66
CA ARG A 66 17.56 -5.90 13.50
C ARG A 66 18.48 -7.01 13.97
N ASP A 67 18.14 -8.25 13.66
CA ASP A 67 18.86 -9.42 14.13
C ASP A 67 20.20 -9.52 13.38
N ASN A 68 21.27 -9.27 14.12
CA ASN A 68 22.64 -9.28 13.60
C ASN A 68 23.06 -10.64 13.01
N ASP A 69 22.49 -11.74 13.46
CA ASP A 69 22.82 -13.07 12.94
C ASP A 69 22.11 -13.32 11.62
N ILE A 70 20.86 -12.85 11.48
CA ILE A 70 20.15 -12.82 10.19
C ILE A 70 20.89 -11.90 9.20
N ILE A 71 21.23 -10.68 9.62
CA ILE A 71 21.98 -9.69 8.83
C ILE A 71 23.30 -10.29 8.32
N LYS A 72 24.13 -10.83 9.23
CA LYS A 72 25.41 -11.46 8.86
C LYS A 72 25.22 -12.65 7.91
N THR A 73 24.13 -13.40 8.05
CA THR A 73 23.84 -14.53 7.15
C THR A 73 23.55 -14.04 5.74
N ILE A 74 22.71 -13.01 5.61
CA ILE A 74 22.32 -12.40 4.34
C ILE A 74 23.53 -11.71 3.68
N ASP A 75 24.25 -10.86 4.43
CA ASP A 75 25.33 -10.03 3.90
C ASP A 75 26.57 -10.84 3.50
N LYS A 76 26.78 -12.03 4.08
CA LYS A 76 27.86 -12.95 3.66
C LYS A 76 27.59 -13.66 2.33
N GLY A 77 26.46 -13.37 1.66
CA GLY A 77 26.13 -13.91 0.34
C GLY A 77 25.88 -15.42 0.32
N LYS A 78 25.74 -16.06 1.49
CA LYS A 78 25.51 -17.51 1.60
C LYS A 78 24.03 -17.86 1.45
N ALA A 79 23.14 -16.91 1.70
CA ALA A 79 21.72 -17.17 1.79
C ALA A 79 21.05 -17.18 0.42
N ASN A 80 20.67 -18.36 -0.07
CA ASN A 80 19.64 -18.47 -1.11
C ASN A 80 18.24 -18.25 -0.49
N TYR A 81 17.22 -18.02 -1.32
CA TYR A 81 15.83 -17.81 -0.87
C TYR A 81 15.35 -18.89 0.13
N ASN A 82 15.66 -20.18 -0.14
CA ASN A 82 15.23 -21.29 0.72
C ASN A 82 15.90 -21.19 2.10
N GLU A 83 17.17 -20.83 2.19
CA GLU A 83 17.86 -20.66 3.47
C GLU A 83 17.30 -19.51 4.31
N ILE A 84 16.89 -18.42 3.67
CA ILE A 84 16.22 -17.30 4.35
C ILE A 84 14.83 -17.74 4.81
N TYR A 85 14.08 -18.44 3.94
CA TYR A 85 12.76 -18.95 4.26
C TYR A 85 12.79 -19.95 5.42
N ASP A 86 13.72 -20.90 5.39
CA ASP A 86 13.89 -21.92 6.43
C ASP A 86 14.29 -21.29 7.77
N LYS A 87 15.22 -20.31 7.76
CA LYS A 87 15.57 -19.56 8.98
C LYS A 87 14.40 -18.73 9.52
N LEU A 88 13.57 -18.16 8.65
CA LEU A 88 12.37 -17.43 9.04
C LEU A 88 11.26 -18.36 9.56
N GLN A 89 11.17 -19.59 9.05
CA GLN A 89 10.23 -20.60 9.55
C GLN A 89 10.67 -21.16 10.91
N GLN A 90 11.94 -21.48 11.08
CA GLN A 90 12.47 -22.12 12.31
C GLN A 90 12.36 -21.23 13.55
N ASN A 91 12.41 -19.91 13.39
CA ASN A 91 12.36 -18.95 14.50
C ASN A 91 10.94 -18.38 14.76
N GLU A 92 9.88 -18.98 14.20
CA GLU A 92 8.49 -18.43 14.19
C GLU A 92 8.40 -16.99 13.64
N SER A 93 9.46 -16.53 12.97
CA SER A 93 9.66 -15.18 12.45
C SER A 93 9.09 -15.00 11.04
N LEU A 94 8.18 -15.88 10.63
CA LEU A 94 7.21 -15.64 9.55
C LEU A 94 6.47 -14.31 9.74
N GLY A 95 6.37 -13.84 10.99
CA GLY A 95 5.92 -12.50 11.35
C GLY A 95 6.73 -11.35 10.74
N PHE A 96 7.95 -11.52 10.23
CA PHE A 96 8.82 -10.42 9.79
C PHE A 96 8.98 -10.30 8.27
N ALA A 97 8.22 -11.07 7.50
CA ALA A 97 8.25 -11.05 6.04
C ALA A 97 6.94 -10.52 5.45
N SER A 98 7.09 -9.78 4.36
CA SER A 98 6.00 -9.38 3.47
C SER A 98 6.29 -9.89 2.06
N TYR A 99 5.24 -10.15 1.29
CA TYR A 99 5.33 -10.70 -0.06
C TYR A 99 4.82 -9.68 -1.06
N LEU A 100 5.56 -9.50 -2.16
CA LEU A 100 5.19 -8.59 -3.23
C LEU A 100 5.04 -9.36 -4.53
N LEU A 101 3.90 -9.19 -5.21
CA LEU A 101 3.69 -9.73 -6.55
C LEU A 101 3.47 -8.57 -7.52
N PHE A 102 4.45 -8.33 -8.39
CA PHE A 102 4.37 -7.26 -9.39
C PHE A 102 3.63 -7.70 -10.66
N THR A 103 2.81 -6.79 -11.17
CA THR A 103 2.21 -6.81 -12.50
C THR A 103 2.68 -5.57 -13.27
N ASP A 104 2.10 -5.31 -14.45
CA ASP A 104 2.48 -4.21 -15.34
C ASP A 104 2.33 -2.82 -14.69
N GLN A 105 1.26 -2.55 -13.96
CA GLN A 105 1.00 -1.23 -13.34
C GLN A 105 0.60 -1.30 -11.87
N LEU A 106 0.44 -2.51 -11.34
CA LEU A 106 0.05 -2.76 -9.96
C LEU A 106 1.03 -3.70 -9.29
N TYR A 107 1.05 -3.70 -7.96
CA TYR A 107 1.57 -4.84 -7.21
C TYR A 107 0.65 -5.21 -6.07
N ALA A 108 0.58 -6.50 -5.79
CA ALA A 108 -0.02 -7.02 -4.57
C ALA A 108 1.03 -7.03 -3.45
N PHE A 109 0.63 -6.68 -2.24
CA PHE A 109 1.46 -6.65 -1.04
C PHE A 109 0.75 -7.43 0.05
N ALA A 110 1.29 -8.60 0.42
CA ALA A 110 0.79 -9.44 1.49
C ALA A 110 1.70 -9.28 2.71
N SER A 111 1.16 -8.82 3.83
CA SER A 111 1.95 -8.58 5.05
C SER A 111 1.36 -9.32 6.24
N THR A 112 2.23 -9.92 7.03
CA THR A 112 1.87 -10.45 8.36
C THR A 112 1.73 -9.30 9.36
N THR A 113 1.21 -9.57 10.56
CA THR A 113 0.95 -8.52 11.57
C THR A 113 2.23 -7.75 11.91
N MET A 114 3.33 -8.48 12.14
CA MET A 114 4.65 -7.92 12.48
C MET A 114 5.51 -7.60 11.24
N GLY A 115 4.99 -7.86 10.03
CA GLY A 115 5.79 -7.79 8.81
C GLY A 115 5.95 -6.37 8.30
N PRO A 116 6.98 -6.12 7.46
CA PRO A 116 7.23 -4.84 6.82
C PRO A 116 5.97 -4.28 6.15
N LYS A 117 5.71 -2.98 6.28
CA LYS A 117 4.56 -2.35 5.64
C LYS A 117 4.94 -1.74 4.30
N ASN A 118 3.91 -1.40 3.51
CA ASN A 118 4.10 -0.81 2.19
C ASN A 118 4.99 0.43 2.20
N ASN A 119 4.87 1.28 3.23
CA ASN A 119 5.67 2.50 3.35
C ASN A 119 7.16 2.21 3.45
N SER A 120 7.55 1.13 4.12
CA SER A 120 8.95 0.70 4.20
C SER A 120 9.48 0.22 2.85
N PHE A 121 8.64 -0.48 2.08
CA PHE A 121 8.99 -0.86 0.70
C PHE A 121 9.16 0.38 -0.20
N VAL A 122 8.26 1.37 -0.09
CA VAL A 122 8.37 2.65 -0.82
C VAL A 122 9.69 3.35 -0.47
N SER A 123 10.01 3.43 0.83
CA SER A 123 11.29 4.01 1.30
C SER A 123 12.47 3.30 0.66
N MET A 124 12.49 1.97 0.66
CA MET A 124 13.57 1.18 0.06
C MET A 124 13.76 1.51 -1.43
N VAL A 125 12.67 1.57 -2.21
CA VAL A 125 12.76 1.87 -3.65
C VAL A 125 13.30 3.29 -3.88
N ASN A 126 12.86 4.26 -3.07
CA ASN A 126 13.36 5.63 -3.12
C ASN A 126 14.84 5.74 -2.72
N ASP A 127 15.28 4.97 -1.73
CA ASP A 127 16.70 4.90 -1.37
C ASP A 127 17.53 4.29 -2.49
N ILE A 128 17.00 3.29 -3.20
CA ILE A 128 17.65 2.75 -4.40
C ILE A 128 17.75 3.84 -5.47
N PHE A 129 16.68 4.60 -5.76
CA PHE A 129 16.69 5.69 -6.74
C PHE A 129 17.77 6.72 -6.42
N LYS A 130 17.84 7.19 -5.17
CA LYS A 130 18.89 8.12 -4.71
C LYS A 130 20.28 7.54 -4.90
N SER A 131 20.48 6.27 -4.52
CA SER A 131 21.79 5.61 -4.62
C SER A 131 22.32 5.45 -6.06
N ILE A 132 21.45 5.57 -7.07
CA ILE A 132 21.80 5.51 -8.50
C ILE A 132 21.67 6.87 -9.20
N GLY A 133 21.56 7.97 -8.45
CA GLY A 133 21.53 9.34 -8.97
C GLY A 133 20.19 9.78 -9.56
N LEU A 134 19.08 9.14 -9.17
CA LEU A 134 17.72 9.54 -9.54
C LEU A 134 17.05 10.36 -8.43
N ASP A 135 17.80 11.26 -7.78
CA ASP A 135 17.33 12.00 -6.59
C ASP A 135 16.10 12.89 -6.86
N ASN A 136 15.89 13.33 -8.11
CA ASN A 136 14.74 14.14 -8.52
C ASN A 136 13.49 13.31 -8.87
N TYR A 137 13.54 11.99 -8.65
CA TYR A 137 12.46 11.06 -8.92
C TYR A 137 12.07 10.32 -7.66
N GLU A 138 10.76 10.20 -7.44
CA GLU A 138 10.20 9.50 -6.30
C GLU A 138 9.29 8.37 -6.78
N PHE A 139 9.57 7.15 -6.35
CA PHE A 139 8.63 6.04 -6.43
C PHE A 139 7.45 6.29 -5.50
N MET A 140 6.27 6.32 -6.10
CA MET A 140 5.00 6.52 -5.41
C MET A 140 4.20 5.23 -5.45
N SER A 141 3.59 4.90 -4.32
CA SER A 141 2.69 3.76 -4.18
C SER A 141 1.41 4.19 -3.49
N GLU A 142 0.31 4.04 -4.21
CA GLU A 142 -1.01 4.37 -3.72
C GLU A 142 -1.83 3.10 -3.60
N LEU A 143 -2.44 2.90 -2.44
CA LEU A 143 -3.38 1.80 -2.27
C LEU A 143 -4.41 1.88 -3.39
N LEU A 144 -4.59 0.79 -4.15
CA LEU A 144 -5.60 0.68 -5.19
C LEU A 144 -6.96 0.79 -4.51
N ARG A 145 -7.45 2.02 -4.41
CA ARG A 145 -8.80 2.34 -3.96
C ARG A 145 -9.69 2.02 -5.16
N GLN A 146 -10.37 0.88 -5.14
CA GLN A 146 -11.34 0.57 -6.18
C GLN A 146 -12.34 1.74 -6.28
N LYS A 147 -12.52 2.28 -7.49
CA LYS A 147 -13.81 2.86 -7.84
C LYS A 147 -14.79 1.70 -7.76
N THR A 148 -15.67 1.71 -6.77
CA THR A 148 -16.64 0.65 -6.57
C THR A 148 -17.99 1.16 -7.08
N THR A 149 -18.64 0.38 -7.93
CA THR A 149 -20.00 0.69 -8.40
C THR A 149 -21.00 0.53 -7.26
N LYS A 150 -22.14 1.22 -7.33
CA LYS A 150 -23.28 1.07 -6.42
C LYS A 150 -23.63 -0.40 -6.24
N ALA A 151 -23.66 -1.15 -7.34
CA ALA A 151 -23.98 -2.57 -7.35
C ALA A 151 -22.96 -3.43 -6.56
N GLU A 152 -21.67 -3.12 -6.66
CA GLU A 152 -20.62 -3.84 -5.94
C GLU A 152 -20.62 -3.49 -4.44
N ILE A 153 -20.82 -2.23 -4.07
CA ILE A 153 -20.86 -1.80 -2.66
C ILE A 153 -22.01 -2.49 -1.92
N LEU A 154 -23.17 -2.62 -2.57
CA LEU A 154 -24.34 -3.26 -1.98
C LEU A 154 -24.14 -4.76 -1.74
N LYS A 155 -23.25 -5.41 -2.50
CA LYS A 155 -22.88 -6.82 -2.35
C LYS A 155 -21.84 -7.08 -1.27
N LEU A 156 -21.15 -6.05 -0.75
CA LEU A 156 -20.13 -6.22 0.28
C LEU A 156 -20.76 -6.73 1.60
N PRO A 157 -20.23 -7.81 2.20
CA PRO A 157 -20.77 -8.36 3.45
C PRO A 157 -20.49 -7.43 4.64
N VAL A 158 -19.29 -6.84 4.70
CA VAL A 158 -18.87 -5.90 5.75
C VAL A 158 -18.18 -4.69 5.11
N ILE A 159 -18.63 -3.48 5.47
CA ILE A 159 -18.03 -2.23 5.01
C ILE A 159 -17.30 -1.56 6.18
N GLY A 160 -15.99 -1.35 6.00
CA GLY A 160 -15.15 -0.61 6.92
C GLY A 160 -15.10 0.88 6.58
N ARG A 161 -13.96 1.51 6.89
CA ARG A 161 -13.72 2.94 6.60
C ARG A 161 -14.13 3.32 5.17
N THR A 162 -15.04 4.27 5.03
CA THR A 162 -15.55 4.75 3.74
C THR A 162 -15.12 6.19 3.51
N VAL A 163 -14.73 6.52 2.28
CA VAL A 163 -14.37 7.89 1.88
C VAL A 163 -15.22 8.28 0.69
N ILE A 164 -15.92 9.41 0.81
CA ILE A 164 -16.82 9.93 -0.23
C ILE A 164 -16.23 11.24 -0.72
N GLU A 165 -15.89 11.32 -2.00
CA GLU A 165 -15.50 12.58 -2.64
C GLU A 165 -16.75 13.23 -3.24
N VAL A 166 -17.13 14.36 -2.65
CA VAL A 166 -18.28 15.17 -3.02
C VAL A 166 -17.80 16.24 -4.00
N SER A 167 -18.15 16.08 -5.27
CA SER A 167 -17.81 17.05 -6.32
C SER A 167 -18.78 18.23 -6.31
N ARG A 168 -18.43 19.32 -6.99
CA ARG A 168 -19.29 20.52 -7.13
C ARG A 168 -20.68 20.23 -7.68
N ASN A 169 -20.81 19.18 -8.48
CA ASN A 169 -22.07 18.85 -9.14
C ASN A 169 -23.03 18.12 -8.20
N HIS A 170 -22.58 17.68 -7.04
CA HIS A 170 -23.39 16.93 -6.09
C HIS A 170 -24.16 17.87 -5.15
N LYS A 171 -25.44 17.58 -4.89
CA LYS A 171 -26.34 18.39 -4.02
C LYS A 171 -25.81 18.65 -2.60
N MET A 172 -24.95 17.77 -2.07
CA MET A 172 -24.30 17.95 -0.75
C MET A 172 -23.18 18.98 -0.77
N PHE A 173 -22.62 19.33 -1.93
CA PHE A 173 -21.54 20.31 -2.05
C PHE A 173 -21.96 21.69 -1.55
N ASP A 174 -23.17 22.15 -1.93
CA ASP A 174 -23.69 23.45 -1.51
C ASP A 174 -23.92 23.54 0.00
N LYS A 175 -24.30 22.42 0.61
CA LYS A 175 -24.47 22.34 2.08
C LYS A 175 -23.12 22.43 2.79
N LEU A 176 -22.10 21.73 2.29
CA LEU A 176 -20.75 21.74 2.87
C LEU A 176 -20.05 23.09 2.62
N SER A 177 -20.13 23.64 1.41
CA SER A 177 -19.53 24.94 1.08
C SER A 177 -20.16 26.09 1.85
N GLY A 178 -21.47 26.01 2.16
CA GLY A 178 -22.17 26.97 3.01
C GLY A 178 -21.57 27.08 4.42
N MET A 179 -20.97 26.01 4.96
CA MET A 179 -20.29 26.05 6.27
C MET A 179 -19.01 26.89 6.27
N PHE A 180 -18.43 27.11 5.08
CA PHE A 180 -17.18 27.84 4.89
C PHE A 180 -17.39 29.19 4.15
N GLY A 181 -18.63 29.68 4.06
CA GLY A 181 -18.93 30.96 3.42
C GLY A 181 -18.98 30.95 1.89
N LYS A 182 -19.10 29.77 1.26
CA LYS A 182 -19.15 29.57 -0.20
C LYS A 182 -17.95 30.14 -0.94
N ASP A 183 -16.80 29.49 -0.76
CA ASP A 183 -15.60 29.78 -1.53
C ASP A 183 -15.63 29.07 -2.90
N HIS A 184 -15.52 29.86 -3.97
CA HIS A 184 -15.52 29.41 -5.36
C HIS A 184 -14.22 28.69 -5.79
N GLU A 185 -13.21 28.61 -4.94
CA GLU A 185 -11.97 27.86 -5.18
C GLU A 185 -12.04 26.41 -4.66
N ILE A 186 -13.02 26.06 -3.82
CA ILE A 186 -13.15 24.70 -3.28
C ILE A 186 -13.51 23.72 -4.39
N LYS A 187 -12.60 22.81 -4.75
CA LYS A 187 -12.83 21.84 -5.85
C LYS A 187 -13.78 20.70 -5.45
N SER A 188 -13.66 20.19 -4.23
CA SER A 188 -14.42 19.03 -3.73
C SER A 188 -14.25 18.89 -2.22
N PHE A 189 -15.15 18.16 -1.57
CA PHE A 189 -15.00 17.75 -0.16
C PHE A 189 -14.74 16.24 -0.07
N GLU A 190 -13.90 15.82 0.88
CA GLU A 190 -13.77 14.41 1.27
C GLU A 190 -14.48 14.17 2.60
N VAL A 191 -15.48 13.29 2.60
CA VAL A 191 -16.19 12.85 3.81
C VAL A 191 -15.71 11.47 4.20
N ILE A 192 -15.19 11.33 5.43
CA ILE A 192 -14.65 10.07 5.94
C ILE A 192 -15.60 9.51 6.99
N ILE A 193 -16.18 8.34 6.72
CA ILE A 193 -17.02 7.60 7.65
C ILE A 193 -16.19 6.47 8.25
N LYS A 194 -16.07 6.45 9.58
CA LYS A 194 -15.34 5.42 10.34
C LYS A 194 -16.30 4.71 11.29
N PRO A 195 -16.21 3.38 11.43
CA PRO A 195 -16.88 2.70 12.52
C PRO A 195 -16.28 3.10 13.87
N LEU A 196 -17.08 2.96 14.93
CA LEU A 196 -16.56 2.92 16.30
C LEU A 196 -15.65 1.68 16.47
N ILE A 197 -14.85 1.66 17.53
CA ILE A 197 -14.03 0.48 17.88
C ILE A 197 -14.96 -0.73 18.03
N LYS A 198 -14.70 -1.82 17.28
CA LYS A 198 -15.56 -3.03 17.16
C LYS A 198 -16.98 -2.78 16.60
N GLY A 199 -17.22 -1.59 16.06
CA GLY A 199 -18.49 -1.22 15.42
C GLY A 199 -18.52 -1.58 13.93
N GLU A 200 -19.74 -1.62 13.39
CA GLU A 200 -20.00 -1.87 11.98
C GLU A 200 -20.79 -0.69 11.38
N ILE A 201 -20.41 -0.23 10.19
CA ILE A 201 -21.11 0.86 9.49
C ILE A 201 -21.79 0.44 8.19
N THR A 202 -21.81 -0.87 7.89
CA THR A 202 -22.38 -1.41 6.65
C THR A 202 -23.81 -0.96 6.38
N LYS A 203 -24.69 -0.99 7.40
CA LYS A 203 -26.09 -0.57 7.22
C LYS A 203 -26.20 0.92 6.87
N ALA A 204 -25.46 1.77 7.56
CA ALA A 204 -25.45 3.21 7.32
C ALA A 204 -24.86 3.54 5.94
N VAL A 205 -23.75 2.90 5.58
CA VAL A 205 -23.10 3.10 4.28
C VAL A 205 -23.99 2.59 3.14
N LYS A 206 -24.60 1.40 3.26
CA LYS A 206 -25.53 0.88 2.24
C LYS A 206 -26.80 1.74 2.14
N HIS A 207 -27.28 2.33 3.23
CA HIS A 207 -28.41 3.27 3.19
C HIS A 207 -28.05 4.51 2.36
N TYR A 208 -26.91 5.14 2.64
CA TYR A 208 -26.40 6.27 1.85
C TYR A 208 -26.23 5.90 0.37
N VAL A 209 -25.62 4.74 0.09
CA VAL A 209 -25.39 4.26 -1.29
C VAL A 209 -26.70 4.01 -2.04
N ARG A 210 -27.76 3.55 -1.37
CA ARG A 210 -29.06 3.34 -2.01
C ARG A 210 -29.73 4.66 -2.39
N ASN A 211 -29.71 5.62 -1.47
CA ASN A 211 -30.60 6.78 -1.52
C ASN A 211 -29.93 8.04 -2.07
N GLU A 212 -28.63 8.22 -1.83
CA GLU A 212 -27.91 9.48 -2.07
C GLU A 212 -26.76 9.34 -3.07
N PHE A 213 -26.24 8.13 -3.30
CA PHE A 213 -25.13 7.93 -4.22
C PHE A 213 -25.60 7.94 -5.68
N ASP A 214 -25.13 8.97 -6.39
CA ASP A 214 -25.17 9.10 -7.85
C ASP A 214 -23.77 8.86 -8.43
N GLU A 215 -23.64 7.83 -9.27
CA GLU A 215 -22.39 7.42 -9.93
C GLU A 215 -21.87 8.46 -10.94
N GLN A 216 -22.74 9.36 -11.43
CA GLN A 216 -22.37 10.41 -12.39
C GLN A 216 -21.90 11.70 -11.70
N GLU A 217 -22.29 11.94 -10.45
CA GLU A 217 -22.02 13.19 -9.71
C GLU A 217 -21.06 12.99 -8.52
N THR A 218 -20.82 11.74 -8.10
CA THR A 218 -20.09 11.43 -6.85
C THR A 218 -19.01 10.38 -7.11
N LYS A 219 -17.82 10.59 -6.54
CA LYS A 219 -16.81 9.53 -6.49
C LYS A 219 -16.86 8.87 -5.12
N PHE A 220 -17.32 7.62 -5.09
CA PHE A 220 -17.45 6.84 -3.87
C PHE A 220 -16.30 5.84 -3.76
N ARG A 221 -15.59 5.87 -2.63
CA ARG A 221 -14.40 5.04 -2.39
C ARG A 221 -14.63 4.22 -1.10
N VAL A 222 -14.72 2.90 -1.23
CA VAL A 222 -15.01 2.01 -0.10
C VAL A 222 -13.79 1.18 0.26
N LYS A 223 -13.48 1.08 1.56
CA LYS A 223 -12.63 0.01 2.07
C LYS A 223 -13.54 -1.17 2.45
N ALA A 224 -13.60 -2.18 1.60
CA ALA A 224 -14.16 -3.48 1.98
C ALA A 224 -13.17 -4.19 2.93
N LYS A 225 -13.66 -4.72 4.05
CA LYS A 225 -12.92 -5.70 4.88
C LYS A 225 -13.32 -7.08 4.35
N ALA A 226 -12.35 -7.90 3.96
CA ALA A 226 -12.60 -9.14 3.23
C ALA A 226 -13.11 -10.28 4.12
N ASP A 227 -12.95 -10.22 5.45
CA ASP A 227 -13.36 -11.29 6.36
C ASP A 227 -14.03 -10.81 7.66
N ILE A 228 -14.87 -11.69 8.21
CA ILE A 228 -15.63 -11.51 9.47
C ILE A 228 -14.71 -11.45 10.70
N ASP A 229 -13.54 -12.11 10.66
CA ASP A 229 -12.56 -12.08 11.75
C ASP A 229 -11.84 -10.71 11.88
N ASP A 230 -11.88 -9.91 10.82
CA ASP A 230 -11.33 -8.56 10.73
C ASP A 230 -12.18 -7.53 11.52
N ALA A 231 -13.31 -7.96 12.12
CA ALA A 231 -14.13 -7.18 13.05
C ALA A 231 -13.58 -7.16 14.49
N PHE A 232 -12.71 -8.12 14.84
CA PHE A 232 -12.23 -8.33 16.20
C PHE A 232 -10.74 -8.06 16.41
N SER A 233 -9.96 -7.82 15.35
CA SER A 233 -8.49 -7.78 15.42
C SER A 233 -7.85 -6.39 15.30
N ASP A 234 -8.61 -5.31 15.34
CA ASP A 234 -8.03 -3.98 15.58
C ASP A 234 -7.85 -3.82 17.11
N TYR A 235 -6.80 -4.45 17.66
CA TYR A 235 -6.16 -4.00 18.90
C TYR A 235 -5.23 -2.84 18.56
#